data_AF-A0A2U1C826-F1
#
_entry.id   AF-A0A2U1C826-F1
#
_cell.length_a   1.000
_cell.length_b   1.000
_cell.length_c   1.000
_cell.angle_alpha   90.00
_cell.angle_beta   90.00
_cell.angle_gamma   90.00
#
_symmetry.space_group_name_H-M   'P 1'
#
loop_
_entity.id
_entity.type
_entity.pdbx_description
1 polymer ?
#
loop_
_entity_poly.entity_id
_entity_poly.type
_entity_poly.pdbx_seq_one_letter_code
_entity_poly.pdbx_strand_id
1 'polypeptide(L)'
;MALDLLTPPDRVERPPARQTASALRALWRVLPALAMASAVLAACGSVPVTSLWKLRKLNLETLDPAALRAAVVHQPGVQLHGQGLVLTVSVSRKLRQPNGGTVTEQLEEKLPLQELRSTAERSLLAEYDSPQTTTQIWRVDPAALPRLQALRARALSWKGTDGGQRALGLGLELAGCQQKGAHNRTVTTLIRFTEPGEYIPIVRNMDLAETMSAADLKQRFPDCPEG
;
A
#
# COMPACT_ATOMS: atom_id res chain seq x y z
N MET A 1 73.62 -53.12 20.38
CA MET A 1 73.58 -54.47 20.96
C MET A 1 72.39 -55.19 20.31
N ALA A 2 72.69 -56.23 19.53
CA ALA A 2 71.81 -57.24 18.90
C ALA A 2 70.67 -56.75 17.97
N LEU A 3 70.79 -56.91 16.64
CA LEU A 3 70.41 -58.09 15.80
C LEU A 3 68.90 -58.09 15.46
N ASP A 4 68.54 -57.89 14.19
CA ASP A 4 68.22 -58.96 13.19
C ASP A 4 66.85 -59.62 13.50
N LEU A 5 65.93 -59.98 12.59
CA LEU A 5 65.90 -60.24 11.16
C LEU A 5 64.41 -60.55 10.79
N LEU A 6 64.11 -60.54 9.48
CA LEU A 6 63.13 -61.39 8.77
C LEU A 6 61.59 -61.13 8.87
N THR A 7 61.08 -60.61 7.73
CA THR A 7 59.93 -61.04 6.87
C THR A 7 59.32 -62.45 7.10
N PRO A 8 58.23 -62.87 6.39
CA PRO A 8 56.91 -62.31 5.99
C PRO A 8 55.79 -63.35 6.40
N PRO A 9 54.79 -63.82 5.60
CA PRO A 9 53.82 -63.26 4.65
C PRO A 9 52.33 -63.57 5.00
N ASP A 10 51.42 -63.11 4.13
CA ASP A 10 50.05 -63.57 3.82
C ASP A 10 49.39 -64.70 4.64
N ARG A 11 48.12 -64.47 5.05
CA ARG A 11 47.06 -65.48 4.84
C ARG A 11 45.64 -64.91 4.81
N VAL A 12 45.06 -65.08 3.63
CA VAL A 12 43.66 -65.34 3.28
C VAL A 12 42.86 -66.05 4.37
N GLU A 13 41.65 -65.56 4.70
CA GLU A 13 40.44 -66.39 4.77
C GLU A 13 39.14 -65.54 4.80
N ARG A 14 38.11 -66.10 4.18
CA ARG A 14 36.80 -65.49 3.86
C ARG A 14 35.70 -66.16 4.75
N PRO A 15 34.40 -65.86 4.56
CA PRO A 15 33.43 -65.32 5.53
C PRO A 15 32.56 -66.41 6.23
N PRO A 16 31.52 -66.10 7.07
CA PRO A 16 30.18 -65.80 6.53
C PRO A 16 29.22 -64.92 7.40
N ALA A 17 28.28 -64.30 6.67
CA ALA A 17 26.83 -64.17 6.94
C ALA A 17 26.24 -63.51 8.21
N ARG A 18 25.46 -62.44 7.90
CA ARG A 18 24.01 -62.23 8.18
C ARG A 18 23.57 -61.38 9.39
N GLN A 19 22.57 -60.53 9.06
CA GLN A 19 21.61 -59.75 9.87
C GLN A 19 22.17 -58.39 10.33
N THR A 20 21.56 -57.24 10.07
CA THR A 20 20.14 -56.83 10.13
C THR A 20 19.92 -55.65 9.16
N ALA A 21 18.97 -55.73 8.22
CA ALA A 21 17.61 -55.21 8.33
C ALA A 21 17.49 -53.76 8.85
N SER A 22 16.87 -52.92 8.01
CA SER A 22 15.98 -51.82 8.43
C SER A 22 16.61 -50.49 8.89
N ALA A 23 17.21 -49.71 7.98
CA ALA A 23 17.42 -48.28 8.27
C ALA A 23 17.45 -47.30 7.07
N LEU A 24 17.26 -47.73 5.81
CA LEU A 24 17.50 -46.85 4.65
C LEU A 24 16.28 -46.58 3.75
N ARG A 25 15.07 -46.91 4.20
CA ARG A 25 13.82 -46.56 3.49
C ARG A 25 13.03 -45.41 4.11
N ALA A 26 13.59 -44.75 5.13
CA ALA A 26 12.91 -43.70 5.89
C ALA A 26 13.37 -42.27 5.55
N LEU A 27 14.16 -42.08 4.48
CA LEU A 27 14.67 -40.75 4.08
C LEU A 27 13.98 -40.16 2.85
N TRP A 28 12.98 -40.84 2.26
CA TRP A 28 12.37 -40.40 1.00
C TRP A 28 10.89 -39.98 1.09
N ARG A 29 10.37 -39.71 2.29
CA ARG A 29 8.95 -39.37 2.51
C ARG A 29 8.70 -38.06 3.27
N VAL A 30 9.64 -37.10 3.23
CA VAL A 30 9.46 -35.82 3.94
C VAL A 30 9.58 -34.60 3.01
N LEU A 31 9.78 -34.80 1.70
CA LEU A 31 10.07 -33.72 0.76
C LEU A 31 8.90 -32.98 0.07
N PRO A 32 7.58 -33.24 0.28
CA PRO A 32 6.55 -32.39 -0.33
C PRO A 32 5.83 -31.45 0.65
N ALA A 33 6.20 -31.41 1.94
CA ALA A 33 5.46 -30.62 2.94
C ALA A 33 5.96 -29.17 3.14
N LEU A 34 7.12 -28.81 2.58
CA LEU A 34 7.75 -27.48 2.79
C LEU A 34 7.48 -26.47 1.65
N ALA A 35 6.68 -26.83 0.64
CA ALA A 35 6.42 -25.98 -0.52
C ALA A 35 5.08 -25.21 -0.46
N MET A 36 4.30 -25.36 0.62
CA MET A 36 2.91 -24.90 0.69
C MET A 36 2.65 -23.83 1.77
N ALA A 37 3.67 -23.04 2.12
CA ALA A 37 3.56 -21.99 3.14
C ALA A 37 3.82 -20.55 2.62
N SER A 38 4.03 -20.37 1.32
CA SER A 38 4.49 -19.08 0.76
C SER A 38 3.42 -18.25 0.03
N ALA A 39 2.17 -18.72 -0.05
CA ALA A 39 1.16 -18.16 -0.96
C ALA A 39 -0.04 -17.49 -0.27
N VAL A 40 0.17 -16.79 0.86
CA VAL A 40 -0.90 -16.00 1.51
C VAL A 40 -0.38 -14.62 1.90
N LEU A 41 -0.07 -13.76 0.92
CA LEU A 41 0.16 -12.32 1.16
C LEU A 41 -0.31 -11.42 0.00
N ALA A 42 -1.06 -11.95 -0.97
CA ALA A 42 -1.54 -11.17 -2.10
C ALA A 42 -3.07 -11.12 -2.13
N ALA A 43 -3.67 -10.45 -1.15
CA ALA A 43 -5.05 -9.98 -1.25
C ALA A 43 -5.21 -8.75 -0.36
N CYS A 44 -5.97 -7.77 -0.84
CA CYS A 44 -6.18 -6.41 -0.31
C CYS A 44 -5.05 -5.42 -0.65
N GLY A 45 -5.37 -4.40 -1.45
CA GLY A 45 -4.43 -3.38 -1.94
C GLY A 45 -3.40 -2.96 -0.90
N SER A 46 -2.13 -3.20 -1.19
CA SER A 46 -1.05 -2.95 -0.24
C SER A 46 -0.59 -1.50 -0.34
N VAL A 47 -0.36 -0.88 0.82
CA VAL A 47 0.40 0.37 0.90
C VAL A 47 1.87 0.01 0.68
N PRO A 48 2.55 0.53 -0.36
CA PRO A 48 3.94 0.18 -0.60
C PRO A 48 4.84 0.62 0.56
N VAL A 49 5.77 -0.25 0.99
CA VAL A 49 6.68 0.04 2.13
C VAL A 49 7.51 1.30 1.87
N THR A 50 7.91 1.53 0.62
CA THR A 50 8.62 2.74 0.21
C THR A 50 7.76 4.00 0.37
N SER A 51 6.45 3.90 0.16
CA SER A 51 5.50 4.99 0.38
C SER A 51 5.41 5.37 1.85
N LEU A 52 5.40 4.40 2.78
CA LEU A 52 5.37 4.69 4.23
C LEU A 52 6.52 5.61 4.65
N TRP A 53 7.73 5.39 4.12
CA TRP A 53 8.88 6.24 4.42
C TRP A 53 8.71 7.66 3.85
N LYS A 54 8.22 7.78 2.61
CA LYS A 54 7.97 9.09 1.98
C LYS A 54 6.86 9.85 2.71
N LEU A 55 5.79 9.17 3.11
CA LEU A 55 4.68 9.74 3.86
C LEU A 55 5.08 10.19 5.27
N ARG A 56 6.00 9.49 5.95
CA ARG A 56 6.53 9.91 7.26
C ARG A 56 7.31 11.23 7.21
N LYS A 57 7.86 11.59 6.06
CA LYS A 57 8.55 12.86 5.85
C LYS A 57 7.60 14.02 5.56
N LEU A 58 6.32 13.74 5.29
CA LEU A 58 5.34 14.78 5.10
C LEU A 58 5.13 15.53 6.40
N ASN A 59 5.19 16.84 6.30
CA ASN A 59 5.02 17.71 7.43
C ASN A 59 3.95 18.76 7.13
N LEU A 60 3.02 18.90 8.06
CA LEU A 60 2.02 19.96 8.04
C LEU A 60 2.64 21.36 7.99
N GLU A 61 3.81 21.56 8.60
CA GLU A 61 4.53 22.84 8.58
C GLU A 61 5.00 23.24 7.18
N THR A 62 5.24 22.30 6.27
CA THR A 62 5.76 22.59 4.90
C THR A 62 4.76 22.27 3.80
N LEU A 63 3.57 21.77 4.14
CA LEU A 63 2.51 21.45 3.20
C LEU A 63 2.03 22.70 2.46
N ASP A 64 2.25 22.76 1.16
CA ASP A 64 1.61 23.74 0.28
C ASP A 64 0.25 23.19 -0.20
N PRO A 65 -0.89 23.80 0.19
CA PRO A 65 -2.22 23.39 -0.26
C PRO A 65 -2.37 23.35 -1.79
N ALA A 66 -1.71 24.26 -2.50
CA ALA A 66 -1.83 24.37 -3.95
C ALA A 66 -0.98 23.34 -4.71
N ALA A 67 0.05 22.78 -4.08
CA ALA A 67 0.91 21.74 -4.64
C ALA A 67 0.30 20.33 -4.53
N LEU A 68 -0.79 20.18 -3.77
CA LEU A 68 -1.43 18.89 -3.53
C LEU A 68 -2.12 18.38 -4.81
N ARG A 69 -1.72 17.20 -5.26
CA ARG A 69 -2.33 16.49 -6.39
C ARG A 69 -2.71 15.09 -5.97
N ALA A 70 -3.87 14.63 -6.43
CA ALA A 70 -4.23 13.23 -6.41
C ALA A 70 -4.18 12.70 -7.83
N ALA A 71 -3.73 11.47 -8.01
CA ALA A 71 -3.88 10.74 -9.25
C ALA A 71 -4.48 9.37 -8.97
N VAL A 72 -5.26 8.87 -9.91
CA VAL A 72 -5.86 7.54 -9.84
C VAL A 72 -5.63 6.86 -11.17
N VAL A 73 -5.03 5.69 -11.09
CA VAL A 73 -4.82 4.78 -12.21
C VAL A 73 -5.85 3.67 -12.06
N HIS A 74 -6.71 3.51 -13.05
CA HIS A 74 -7.78 2.51 -13.03
C HIS A 74 -7.83 1.75 -14.35
N GLN A 75 -8.46 0.58 -14.34
CA GLN A 75 -8.73 -0.19 -15.55
C GLN A 75 -10.03 0.24 -16.23
N PRO A 76 -10.25 -0.15 -17.51
CA PRO A 76 -11.44 0.23 -18.28
C PRO A 76 -12.77 -0.20 -17.65
N GLY A 77 -12.77 -1.23 -16.79
CA GLY A 77 -13.96 -1.70 -16.08
C GLY A 77 -14.52 -0.72 -15.04
N VAL A 78 -13.78 0.34 -14.73
CA VAL A 78 -14.18 1.42 -13.82
C VAL A 78 -14.05 2.75 -14.55
N GLN A 79 -15.02 3.63 -14.38
CA GLN A 79 -14.95 5.00 -14.87
C GLN A 79 -15.15 5.95 -13.70
N LEU A 80 -14.17 6.82 -13.45
CA LEU A 80 -14.25 7.80 -12.37
C LEU A 80 -14.95 9.06 -12.84
N HIS A 81 -15.78 9.65 -11.97
CA HIS A 81 -16.45 10.91 -12.25
C HIS A 81 -15.58 12.07 -11.77
N GLY A 82 -15.17 12.94 -12.70
CA GLY A 82 -14.24 14.05 -12.41
C GLY A 82 -14.68 14.99 -11.28
N GLN A 83 -15.99 15.13 -11.02
CA GLN A 83 -16.57 15.98 -9.97
C GLN A 83 -16.89 15.24 -8.66
N GLY A 84 -16.73 13.91 -8.63
CA GLY A 84 -17.15 13.07 -7.50
C GLY A 84 -16.05 12.75 -6.49
N LEU A 85 -14.81 13.23 -6.73
CA LEU A 85 -13.69 12.91 -5.85
C LEU A 85 -13.55 13.93 -4.73
N VAL A 86 -13.34 13.42 -3.53
CA VAL A 86 -13.12 14.23 -2.31
C VAL A 86 -11.84 13.77 -1.64
N LEU A 87 -10.98 14.74 -1.30
CA LEU A 87 -9.82 14.51 -0.47
C LEU A 87 -10.14 14.90 0.97
N THR A 88 -10.10 13.93 1.87
CA THR A 88 -10.16 14.15 3.31
C THR A 88 -8.75 14.39 3.83
N VAL A 89 -8.50 15.54 4.45
CA VAL A 89 -7.26 15.86 5.15
C VAL A 89 -7.58 15.95 6.63
N SER A 90 -6.91 15.15 7.45
CA SER A 90 -7.07 15.19 8.90
C SER A 90 -5.74 15.43 9.61
N VAL A 91 -5.81 16.11 10.75
CA VAL A 91 -4.68 16.24 11.66
C VAL A 91 -5.14 15.76 13.02
N SER A 92 -4.44 14.80 13.61
CA SER A 92 -4.75 14.29 14.94
C SER A 92 -3.58 14.46 15.90
N ARG A 93 -3.87 14.58 17.19
CA ARG A 93 -2.89 14.52 18.28
C ARG A 93 -3.45 13.75 19.46
N LYS A 94 -2.59 13.06 20.19
CA LYS A 94 -2.92 12.42 21.46
C LYS A 94 -2.58 13.36 22.61
N LEU A 95 -3.53 13.58 23.52
CA LEU A 95 -3.37 14.41 24.70
C LEU A 95 -3.50 13.53 25.94
N ARG A 96 -2.54 13.65 26.86
CA ARG A 96 -2.66 13.03 28.18
C ARG A 96 -3.54 13.91 29.06
N GLN A 97 -4.56 13.31 29.64
CA GLN A 97 -5.46 13.98 30.56
C GLN A 97 -4.88 13.97 31.99
N PRO A 98 -5.27 14.93 32.86
CA PRO A 98 -4.82 14.97 34.26
C PRO A 98 -5.14 13.71 35.06
N ASN A 99 -6.20 12.97 34.68
CA ASN A 99 -6.60 11.70 35.27
C ASN A 99 -5.77 10.48 34.80
N GLY A 100 -4.73 10.69 33.98
CA GLY A 100 -3.90 9.64 33.39
C GLY A 100 -4.47 9.02 32.10
N GLY A 101 -5.67 9.39 31.68
CA GLY A 101 -6.27 8.98 30.41
C GLY A 101 -5.59 9.59 29.19
N THR A 102 -5.89 9.08 27.99
CA THR A 102 -5.46 9.69 26.73
C THR A 102 -6.67 9.96 25.87
N VAL A 103 -6.77 11.17 25.32
CA VAL A 103 -7.80 11.55 24.34
C VAL A 103 -7.14 11.90 23.01
N THR A 104 -7.77 11.51 21.90
CA THR A 104 -7.35 11.94 20.56
C THR A 104 -8.17 13.16 20.18
N GLU A 105 -7.51 14.28 19.93
CA GLU A 105 -8.12 15.44 19.28
C GLU A 105 -7.86 15.33 17.77
N GLN A 106 -8.88 15.58 16.95
CA GLN A 106 -8.79 15.51 15.49
C GLN A 106 -9.45 16.73 14.86
N LEU A 107 -8.78 17.31 13.87
CA LEU A 107 -9.33 18.27 12.92
C LEU A 107 -9.41 17.60 11.56
N GLU A 108 -10.44 17.91 10.78
CA GLU A 108 -10.67 17.30 9.47
C GLU A 108 -11.31 18.30 8.51
N GLU A 109 -10.91 18.22 7.23
CA GLU A 109 -11.54 18.91 6.12
C GLU A 109 -11.77 17.95 4.95
N LYS A 110 -12.96 18.03 4.33
CA LYS A 110 -13.31 17.30 3.11
C LYS A 110 -13.27 18.22 1.90
N LEU A 111 -12.22 18.11 1.10
CA LEU A 111 -11.90 19.04 0.02
C LEU A 111 -12.36 18.46 -1.32
N PRO A 112 -13.31 19.10 -2.03
CA PRO A 112 -13.65 18.68 -3.38
C PRO A 112 -12.41 18.79 -4.29
N LEU A 113 -12.31 17.86 -5.23
CA LEU A 113 -11.23 17.82 -6.19
C LEU A 113 -11.71 18.24 -7.58
N GLN A 114 -10.84 18.92 -8.31
CA GLN A 114 -11.05 19.33 -9.69
C GLN A 114 -10.10 18.57 -10.62
N GLU A 115 -10.65 17.92 -11.64
CA GLU A 115 -9.88 17.18 -12.65
C GLU A 115 -8.91 18.12 -13.39
N LEU A 116 -7.66 17.67 -13.54
CA LEU A 116 -6.61 18.33 -14.29
C LEU A 116 -6.29 17.54 -15.57
N ARG A 117 -6.45 18.21 -16.71
CA ARG A 117 -6.12 17.65 -18.04
C ARG A 117 -4.79 18.18 -18.60
N SER A 118 -3.82 18.43 -17.72
CA SER A 118 -2.49 18.91 -18.10
C SER A 118 -1.63 17.77 -18.65
N THR A 119 -1.02 17.97 -19.82
CA THR A 119 -0.05 17.04 -20.40
C THR A 119 1.22 16.94 -19.56
N ALA A 120 1.70 18.06 -19.00
CA ALA A 120 2.89 18.09 -18.16
C ALA A 120 2.73 17.24 -16.88
N GLU A 121 1.55 17.28 -16.24
CA GLU A 121 1.26 16.45 -15.06
C GLU A 121 1.17 14.97 -15.44
N ARG A 122 0.58 14.64 -16.60
CA ARG A 122 0.52 13.25 -17.08
C ARG A 122 1.89 12.67 -17.40
N SER A 123 2.81 13.48 -17.95
CA SER A 123 4.18 13.02 -18.24
C SER A 123 4.93 12.55 -17.00
N LEU A 124 4.61 13.08 -15.81
CA LEU A 124 5.19 12.62 -14.54
C LEU A 124 4.71 11.22 -14.11
N LEU A 125 3.61 10.74 -14.71
CA LEU A 125 2.98 9.45 -14.43
C LEU A 125 3.15 8.45 -15.57
N ALA A 126 4.05 8.70 -16.51
CA ALA A 126 4.26 7.84 -17.69
C ALA A 126 4.55 6.37 -17.34
N GLU A 127 5.12 6.09 -16.16
CA GLU A 127 5.34 4.71 -15.68
C GLU A 127 4.04 3.93 -15.38
N TYR A 128 2.91 4.63 -15.23
CA TYR A 128 1.59 4.05 -14.99
C TYR A 128 0.73 3.94 -16.25
N ASP A 129 1.18 4.53 -17.35
CA ASP A 129 0.46 4.51 -18.62
C ASP A 129 0.66 3.18 -19.32
N SER A 130 -0.46 2.53 -19.65
CA SER A 130 -0.48 1.29 -20.43
C SER A 130 -1.77 1.21 -21.25
N PRO A 131 -1.85 0.35 -22.27
CA PRO A 131 -3.11 0.14 -23.00
C PRO A 131 -4.27 -0.38 -22.14
N GLN A 132 -3.99 -0.86 -20.92
CA GLN A 132 -4.96 -1.46 -20.01
C GLN A 132 -5.26 -0.56 -18.79
N THR A 133 -4.71 0.64 -18.75
CA THR A 133 -4.90 1.58 -17.65
C THR A 133 -5.30 2.96 -18.16
N THR A 134 -6.03 3.69 -17.33
CA THR A 134 -6.36 5.09 -17.53
C THR A 134 -5.91 5.86 -16.30
N THR A 135 -5.08 6.87 -16.53
CA THR A 135 -4.56 7.76 -15.48
C THR A 135 -5.34 9.07 -15.51
N GLN A 136 -5.95 9.40 -14.39
CA GLN A 136 -6.62 10.69 -14.18
C GLN A 136 -5.95 11.43 -13.02
N ILE A 137 -5.91 12.76 -13.10
CA ILE A 137 -5.19 13.63 -12.16
C ILE A 137 -6.16 14.71 -11.68
N TRP A 138 -6.04 15.07 -10.42
CA TRP A 138 -6.85 16.11 -9.80
C TRP A 138 -6.00 17.03 -8.93
N ARG A 139 -6.45 18.28 -8.81
CA ARG A 139 -6.03 19.21 -7.78
C ARG A 139 -7.14 19.42 -6.77
N VAL A 140 -6.79 19.93 -5.59
CA VAL A 140 -7.78 20.54 -4.70
C VAL A 140 -8.49 21.67 -5.44
N ASP A 141 -9.82 21.71 -5.37
CA ASP A 141 -10.58 22.82 -5.93
C ASP A 141 -10.03 24.15 -5.39
N PRO A 142 -9.65 25.12 -6.25
CA PRO A 142 -9.14 26.41 -5.81
C PRO A 142 -10.01 27.10 -4.75
N ALA A 143 -11.34 26.94 -4.81
CA ALA A 143 -12.26 27.49 -3.82
C ALA A 143 -12.17 26.83 -2.45
N ALA A 144 -11.64 25.61 -2.37
CA ALA A 144 -11.44 24.88 -1.11
C ALA A 144 -10.06 25.12 -0.47
N LEU A 145 -9.11 25.73 -1.18
CA LEU A 145 -7.76 25.99 -0.67
C LEU A 145 -7.75 26.80 0.64
N PRO A 146 -8.58 27.86 0.84
CA PRO A 146 -8.61 28.60 2.10
C PRO A 146 -8.99 27.73 3.30
N ARG A 147 -9.83 26.70 3.10
CA ARG A 147 -10.21 25.77 4.16
C ARG A 147 -9.06 24.88 4.58
N LEU A 148 -8.27 24.38 3.62
CA LEU A 148 -7.05 23.62 3.92
C LEU A 148 -6.00 24.49 4.62
N GLN A 149 -5.87 25.76 4.23
CA GLN A 149 -5.01 26.72 4.93
C GLN A 149 -5.49 26.95 6.38
N ALA A 150 -6.79 27.10 6.59
CA ALA A 150 -7.38 27.26 7.92
C ALA A 150 -7.17 26.02 8.80
N LEU A 151 -7.35 24.81 8.25
CA LEU A 151 -7.04 23.56 8.94
C LEU A 151 -5.59 23.53 9.40
N ARG A 152 -4.64 23.84 8.49
CA ARG A 152 -3.21 23.92 8.80
C ARG A 152 -2.96 24.94 9.90
N ALA A 153 -3.45 26.17 9.78
CA ALA A 153 -3.26 27.21 10.79
C ALA A 153 -3.79 26.80 12.17
N ARG A 154 -4.99 26.20 12.23
CA ARG A 154 -5.58 25.69 13.48
C ARG A 154 -4.72 24.58 14.10
N ALA A 155 -4.30 23.61 13.31
CA ALA A 155 -3.45 22.51 13.77
C ALA A 155 -2.04 22.99 14.18
N LEU A 156 -1.52 24.08 13.60
CA LEU A 156 -0.27 24.72 14.03
C LEU A 156 -0.44 25.57 15.30
N SER A 157 -1.65 26.08 15.56
CA SER A 157 -1.97 26.85 16.78
C SER A 157 -2.12 25.99 18.04
N TRP A 158 -2.19 24.67 17.88
CA TRP A 158 -2.20 23.72 18.98
C TRP A 158 -0.95 23.89 19.86
N LYS A 159 -1.16 24.41 21.09
CA LYS A 159 -0.08 24.67 22.06
C LYS A 159 0.67 23.38 22.43
N GLY A 160 1.99 23.51 22.58
CA GLY A 160 2.95 22.41 22.79
C GLY A 160 3.34 22.17 24.24
N THR A 161 2.39 21.92 25.14
CA THR A 161 2.71 21.57 26.54
C THR A 161 2.54 20.09 26.88
N ASP A 162 1.81 19.30 26.06
CA ASP A 162 1.52 17.88 26.36
C ASP A 162 1.96 16.89 25.26
N GLY A 163 3.05 17.17 24.54
CA GLY A 163 3.91 16.17 23.87
C GLY A 163 3.30 15.24 22.81
N GLY A 164 2.04 15.41 22.41
CA GLY A 164 1.43 14.58 21.38
C GLY A 164 2.03 14.87 20.00
N GLN A 165 2.72 13.90 19.40
CA GLN A 165 3.12 13.98 17.99
C GLN A 165 1.85 14.16 17.13
N ARG A 166 1.84 15.21 16.31
CA ARG A 166 0.78 15.46 15.33
C ARG A 166 0.90 14.45 14.20
N ALA A 167 -0.20 13.81 13.83
CA ALA A 167 -0.29 12.88 12.71
C ALA A 167 -1.17 13.50 11.61
N LEU A 168 -0.63 13.57 10.39
CA LEU A 168 -1.37 13.95 9.19
C LEU A 168 -2.01 12.70 8.57
N GLY A 169 -3.31 12.73 8.39
CA GLY A 169 -4.10 11.72 7.70
C GLY A 169 -4.62 12.23 6.37
N LEU A 170 -4.70 11.33 5.39
CA LEU A 170 -5.18 11.62 4.04
C LEU A 170 -6.07 10.47 3.60
N GLY A 171 -7.27 10.80 3.13
CA GLY A 171 -8.21 9.85 2.56
C GLY A 171 -8.68 10.34 1.20
N LEU A 172 -8.69 9.46 0.21
CA LEU A 172 -9.25 9.77 -1.11
C LEU A 172 -10.57 9.01 -1.26
N GLU A 173 -11.67 9.75 -1.32
CA GLU A 173 -12.98 9.20 -1.61
C GLU A 173 -13.20 9.22 -3.12
N LEU A 174 -13.27 8.02 -3.71
CA LEU A 174 -13.56 7.83 -5.12
C LEU A 174 -15.06 7.68 -5.36
N ALA A 175 -15.53 8.21 -6.49
CA ALA A 175 -16.88 8.01 -7.01
C ALA A 175 -16.82 7.88 -8.53
N GLY A 176 -17.71 7.07 -9.09
CA GLY A 176 -17.70 6.74 -10.50
C GLY A 176 -18.83 5.80 -10.88
N CYS A 177 -18.59 5.01 -11.91
CA CYS A 177 -19.42 3.88 -12.29
C CYS A 177 -18.53 2.69 -12.66
N GLN A 178 -19.11 1.50 -12.70
CA GLN A 178 -18.45 0.28 -13.15
C GLN A 178 -19.16 -0.31 -14.37
N GLN A 179 -18.40 -0.92 -15.27
CA GLN A 179 -19.01 -1.66 -16.37
C GLN A 179 -19.72 -2.90 -15.82
N LYS A 180 -20.92 -3.19 -16.34
CA LYS A 180 -21.69 -4.35 -15.92
C LYS A 180 -20.90 -5.64 -16.20
N GLY A 181 -20.74 -6.47 -15.19
CA GLY A 181 -19.96 -7.71 -15.29
C GLY A 181 -18.45 -7.51 -15.39
N ALA A 182 -17.92 -6.31 -15.12
CA ALA A 182 -16.47 -6.08 -15.06
C ALA A 182 -15.83 -7.03 -14.04
N HIS A 183 -14.87 -7.84 -14.48
CA HIS A 183 -14.08 -8.68 -13.59
C HIS A 183 -12.87 -7.96 -13.01
N ASN A 184 -12.50 -6.81 -13.59
CA ASN A 184 -11.28 -6.10 -13.26
C ASN A 184 -11.59 -4.66 -12.84
N ARG A 185 -11.60 -4.43 -11.53
CA ARG A 185 -12.02 -3.16 -10.90
C ARG A 185 -10.92 -2.60 -10.03
N THR A 186 -9.67 -2.79 -10.45
CA THR A 186 -8.53 -2.36 -9.64
C THR A 186 -8.26 -0.88 -9.82
N VAL A 187 -7.92 -0.22 -8.71
CA VAL A 187 -7.48 1.16 -8.69
C VAL A 187 -6.16 1.28 -7.94
N THR A 188 -5.28 2.15 -8.44
CA THR A 188 -4.08 2.60 -7.75
C THR A 188 -4.22 4.09 -7.48
N THR A 189 -4.11 4.51 -6.23
CA THR A 189 -4.20 5.91 -5.83
C THR A 189 -2.81 6.46 -5.53
N LEU A 190 -2.53 7.66 -6.02
CA LEU A 190 -1.26 8.35 -5.84
C LEU A 190 -1.49 9.76 -5.35
N ILE A 191 -0.57 10.30 -4.56
CA ILE A 191 -0.61 11.68 -4.09
C ILE A 191 0.76 12.34 -4.27
N ARG A 192 0.78 13.58 -4.74
CA ARG A 192 1.94 14.47 -4.76
C ARG A 192 1.69 15.66 -3.82
N PHE A 193 2.70 16.04 -3.04
CA PHE A 193 2.57 17.03 -1.95
C PHE A 193 3.38 18.31 -2.16
N THR A 194 4.34 18.28 -3.07
CA THR A 194 5.26 19.40 -3.32
C THR A 194 5.44 19.60 -4.82
N GLU A 195 5.77 20.84 -5.20
CA GLU A 195 6.17 21.19 -6.55
C GLU A 195 7.53 21.89 -6.51
N PRO A 196 8.59 21.33 -7.12
CA PRO A 196 8.62 20.01 -7.77
C PRO A 196 8.47 18.84 -6.76
N GLY A 197 8.01 17.69 -7.23
CA GLY A 197 7.83 16.49 -6.41
C GLY A 197 7.37 15.28 -7.23
N GLU A 198 7.51 14.10 -6.64
CA GLU A 198 7.05 12.83 -7.24
C GLU A 198 5.64 12.46 -6.75
N TYR A 199 4.95 11.62 -7.52
CA TYR A 199 3.71 10.98 -7.08
C TYR A 199 4.02 9.77 -6.21
N ILE A 200 3.46 9.73 -5.01
CA ILE A 200 3.65 8.65 -4.04
C ILE A 200 2.42 7.73 -4.12
N PRO A 201 2.57 6.45 -4.46
CA PRO A 201 1.44 5.51 -4.46
C PRO A 201 0.98 5.24 -3.02
N ILE A 202 -0.27 5.58 -2.72
CA ILE A 202 -0.86 5.36 -1.39
C ILE A 202 -1.42 3.94 -1.31
N VAL A 203 -2.15 3.52 -2.33
CA VAL A 203 -2.70 2.17 -2.45
C VAL A 203 -2.45 1.67 -3.86
N ARG A 204 -1.95 0.43 -4.02
CA ARG A 204 -1.73 -0.20 -5.33
C ARG A 204 -2.71 -1.34 -5.57
N ASN A 205 -3.22 -1.42 -6.79
CA ASN A 205 -4.04 -2.51 -7.32
C ASN A 205 -5.17 -2.94 -6.38
N MET A 206 -5.83 -1.97 -5.75
CA MET A 206 -6.96 -2.22 -4.87
C MET A 206 -8.16 -2.64 -5.68
N ASP A 207 -8.64 -3.86 -5.51
CA ASP A 207 -9.94 -4.26 -6.05
C ASP A 207 -11.07 -3.61 -5.25
N LEU A 208 -11.89 -2.81 -5.92
CA LEU A 208 -13.05 -2.16 -5.31
C LEU A 208 -14.05 -3.17 -4.75
N ALA A 209 -14.20 -4.34 -5.37
CA ALA A 209 -15.15 -5.37 -4.91
C ALA A 209 -14.69 -6.11 -3.65
N GLU A 210 -13.37 -6.20 -3.41
CA GLU A 210 -12.81 -6.83 -2.21
C GLU A 210 -12.74 -5.86 -1.03
N THR A 211 -12.76 -4.55 -1.28
CA THR A 211 -12.50 -3.51 -0.26
C THR A 211 -13.73 -2.84 0.33
N MET A 212 -14.92 -3.10 -0.21
CA MET A 212 -16.17 -2.56 0.33
C MET A 212 -17.32 -3.56 0.18
N SER A 213 -18.40 -3.34 0.95
CA SER A 213 -19.59 -4.18 0.84
C SER A 213 -20.25 -4.04 -0.54
N ALA A 214 -21.02 -5.04 -0.97
CA ALA A 214 -21.75 -4.97 -2.24
C ALA A 214 -22.73 -3.77 -2.29
N ALA A 215 -23.28 -3.36 -1.14
CA ALA A 215 -24.15 -2.21 -1.02
C ALA A 215 -23.36 -0.89 -1.24
N ASP A 216 -22.23 -0.73 -0.55
CA ASP A 216 -21.37 0.44 -0.71
C ASP A 216 -20.79 0.55 -2.13
N LEU A 217 -20.41 -0.58 -2.71
CA LEU A 217 -19.92 -0.66 -4.08
C LEU A 217 -20.99 -0.18 -5.05
N LYS A 218 -22.22 -0.68 -4.93
CA LYS A 218 -23.33 -0.27 -5.80
C LYS A 218 -23.70 1.21 -5.62
N GLN A 219 -23.58 1.73 -4.40
CA GLN A 219 -23.85 3.14 -4.11
C GLN A 219 -22.80 4.07 -4.71
N ARG A 220 -21.51 3.73 -4.58
CA ARG A 220 -20.38 4.60 -5.00
C ARG A 220 -19.96 4.40 -6.46
N PHE A 221 -20.18 3.19 -6.98
CA PHE A 221 -19.88 2.75 -8.32
C PHE A 221 -21.08 1.98 -8.89
N PRO A 222 -22.22 2.65 -9.16
CA PRO A 222 -23.32 2.04 -9.89
C PRO A 222 -22.87 1.56 -11.29
N ASP A 223 -23.71 0.76 -11.96
CA ASP A 223 -23.45 0.39 -13.35
C ASP A 223 -23.38 1.67 -14.21
N CYS A 224 -22.39 1.72 -15.12
CA CYS A 224 -22.30 2.82 -16.06
C CYS A 224 -23.53 2.85 -16.97
N PRO A 225 -24.05 4.04 -17.33
CA PRO A 225 -25.14 4.14 -18.28
C PRO A 225 -24.73 3.46 -19.59
N GLU A 226 -25.66 2.72 -20.20
CA GLU A 226 -25.48 2.19 -21.55
C GLU A 226 -25.32 3.39 -22.49
N GLY A 227 -24.16 3.46 -23.16
CA GLY A 227 -23.81 4.55 -24.07
C GLY A 227 -24.55 4.50 -25.40
#